data_AF-V4A6F4-F1
#
_entry.id   AF-V4A6F4-F1
#
_cell.length_a   1.000
_cell.length_b   1.000
_cell.length_c   1.000
_cell.angle_alpha   90.00
_cell.angle_beta   90.00
_cell.angle_gamma   90.00
#
_symmetry.space_group_name_H-M   'P 1'
#
loop_
_entity.id
_entity.type
_entity.pdbx_description
1 polymer ?
#
loop_
_entity_poly.entity_id
_entity_poly.type
_entity_poly.pdbx_seq_one_letter_code
_entity_poly.pdbx_strand_id
1 'polypeptide(L)'
;MEFVGFNAKTFHNFFATVDVKSDSSDWYFSGKIILRRNNLKEIKRSKKGSGVTLLKKINEYNDGINCYIPSDGYCFVKCLNYVLNKDYTKEFQDFINSFSKSNRKGVMTTARICEFNKKFNTNFQIYMPKHRHFQPKKVSEELDWVFYLHKSHFCLIKRNNKTLGIKEIEDNYDENVWRTCRDDNAETGFCSDVLTLVDIQEIVKASGRIIRILDGIVYEENFKTPPYRDYILILRDLRNKYKREGNIVGSNCMKLLGNSLYGKSIQKDITTSRHLWSEATLKTNFDSHVKSFPKVNETQYIVEINEEEKELDCTPPKSTRLTPSHLGSFVLSHSKKIACQAR
;
A
#
# COMPACT_ATOMS: atom_id res chain seq x y z
N MET A 1 17.33 -4.93 -43.50
CA MET A 1 18.02 -5.96 -42.69
C MET A 1 16.95 -6.73 -41.94
N GLU A 2 16.59 -7.92 -42.44
CA GLU A 2 15.72 -8.84 -41.72
C GLU A 2 16.51 -9.48 -40.57
N PHE A 3 16.11 -9.22 -39.33
CA PHE A 3 16.69 -9.92 -38.18
C PHE A 3 16.09 -11.32 -38.09
N VAL A 4 16.68 -12.24 -38.84
CA VAL A 4 16.41 -13.68 -38.74
C VAL A 4 17.01 -14.21 -37.43
N GLY A 5 16.15 -14.65 -36.51
CA GLY A 5 16.53 -15.50 -35.38
C GLY A 5 17.03 -14.80 -34.11
N PHE A 6 16.15 -14.12 -33.38
CA PHE A 6 16.42 -13.74 -31.99
C PHE A 6 16.17 -14.95 -31.07
N ASN A 7 17.22 -15.73 -30.78
CA ASN A 7 17.18 -16.83 -29.82
C ASN A 7 17.99 -16.46 -28.56
N ALA A 8 17.88 -17.27 -27.49
CA ALA A 8 18.55 -17.02 -26.20
C ALA A 8 20.07 -16.84 -26.31
N LYS A 9 20.70 -17.42 -27.35
CA LYS A 9 22.12 -17.27 -27.64
C LYS A 9 22.44 -15.91 -28.26
N THR A 10 21.55 -15.39 -29.12
CA THR A 10 21.61 -14.02 -29.65
C THR A 10 21.52 -12.97 -28.54
N PHE A 11 20.69 -13.21 -27.52
CA PHE A 11 20.55 -12.35 -26.35
C PHE A 11 21.82 -12.31 -25.48
N HIS A 12 22.44 -13.47 -25.20
CA HIS A 12 23.70 -13.53 -24.48
C HIS A 12 24.86 -12.85 -25.23
N ASN A 13 24.93 -13.03 -26.56
CA ASN A 13 25.97 -12.41 -27.37
C ASN A 13 25.81 -10.89 -27.47
N PHE A 14 24.59 -10.37 -27.52
CA PHE A 14 24.33 -8.93 -27.49
C PHE A 14 24.81 -8.31 -26.18
N PHE A 15 24.47 -8.91 -25.03
CA PHE A 15 24.95 -8.41 -23.73
C PHE A 15 26.47 -8.51 -23.56
N ALA A 16 27.10 -9.57 -24.07
CA ALA A 16 28.55 -9.76 -23.97
C ALA A 16 29.36 -8.78 -24.86
N THR A 17 28.74 -8.18 -25.89
CA THR A 17 29.43 -7.27 -26.83
C THR A 17 29.20 -5.80 -26.54
N VAL A 18 28.26 -5.46 -25.65
CA VAL A 18 28.03 -4.08 -25.18
C VAL A 18 29.24 -3.57 -24.37
N ASP A 19 29.84 -4.41 -23.53
CA ASP A 19 31.05 -4.09 -22.76
C ASP A 19 32.28 -3.80 -23.63
N VAL A 20 32.39 -4.45 -24.80
CA VAL A 20 33.57 -4.34 -25.68
C VAL A 20 33.52 -3.10 -26.57
N LYS A 21 32.34 -2.50 -26.74
CA LYS A 21 32.12 -1.33 -27.63
C LYS A 21 31.77 -0.04 -26.90
N SER A 22 31.56 -0.07 -25.58
CA SER A 22 31.37 1.17 -24.81
C SER A 22 32.73 1.66 -24.29
N ASP A 23 33.22 2.75 -24.86
CA ASP A 23 34.33 3.50 -24.28
C ASP A 23 33.84 4.13 -22.96
N SER A 24 34.36 3.64 -21.84
CA SER A 24 33.97 4.05 -20.49
C SER A 24 34.55 5.41 -20.05
N SER A 25 35.19 6.15 -20.97
CA SER A 25 35.82 7.44 -20.66
C SER A 25 34.89 8.66 -20.70
N ASP A 26 33.63 8.53 -21.14
CA ASP A 26 32.73 9.67 -21.38
C ASP A 26 31.74 10.03 -20.26
N TRP A 27 31.89 9.48 -19.05
CA TRP A 27 30.92 9.72 -17.96
C TRP A 27 31.58 10.08 -16.63
N TYR A 28 31.97 11.35 -16.49
CA TYR A 28 32.25 11.96 -15.18
C TYR A 28 31.23 13.07 -14.89
N PHE A 29 30.54 12.96 -13.75
CA PHE A 29 29.80 14.07 -13.16
C PHE A 29 30.47 14.45 -11.83
N SER A 30 30.97 15.68 -11.75
CA SER A 30 31.43 16.31 -10.52
C SER A 30 30.43 17.37 -10.06
N GLY A 31 29.96 17.29 -8.81
CA GLY A 31 29.09 18.29 -8.19
C GLY A 31 29.15 18.21 -6.66
N LYS A 32 29.14 19.36 -5.99
CA LYS A 32 29.36 19.48 -4.55
C LYS A 32 28.09 19.11 -3.77
N ILE A 33 28.12 18.00 -3.03
CA ILE A 33 27.03 17.57 -2.14
C ILE A 33 27.04 18.45 -0.88
N ILE A 34 25.93 19.14 -0.61
CA ILE A 34 25.67 19.79 0.69
C ILE A 34 24.58 18.99 1.41
N LEU A 35 25.00 18.15 2.36
CA LEU A 35 24.11 17.47 3.29
C LEU A 35 23.59 18.46 4.33
N ARG A 36 22.27 18.67 4.40
CA ARG A 36 21.62 19.30 5.57
C ARG A 36 20.98 18.22 6.46
N ARG A 37 21.29 18.31 7.75
CA ARG A 37 21.05 17.33 8.83
C ARG A 37 19.64 16.74 8.88
N ASN A 38 19.64 15.41 8.86
CA ASN A 38 18.83 14.47 9.64
C ASN A 38 17.86 15.08 10.65
N ASN A 39 16.56 15.05 10.35
CA ASN A 39 15.48 14.92 11.34
C ASN A 39 14.24 14.22 10.76
N LEU A 40 14.44 13.29 9.82
CA LEU A 40 13.36 12.42 9.37
C LEU A 40 13.42 11.10 10.15
N LYS A 41 12.47 10.91 11.06
CA LYS A 41 12.16 9.56 11.56
C LYS A 41 11.57 8.77 10.39
N GLU A 42 12.26 7.71 9.98
CA GLU A 42 11.74 6.70 9.08
C GLU A 42 10.34 6.26 9.55
N ILE A 43 9.30 6.48 8.73
CA ILE A 43 7.98 5.89 8.99
C ILE A 43 8.09 4.40 8.68
N LYS A 44 8.50 3.61 9.67
CA LYS A 44 8.40 2.15 9.60
C LYS A 44 6.92 1.77 9.55
N ARG A 45 6.40 1.44 8.36
CA ARG A 45 5.13 0.73 8.23
C ARG A 45 5.22 -0.56 9.06
N SER A 46 4.21 -0.85 9.86
CA SER A 46 4.22 -2.04 10.72
C SER A 46 4.33 -3.31 9.87
N LYS A 47 5.24 -4.22 10.23
CA LYS A 47 5.41 -5.55 9.60
C LYS A 47 4.22 -6.51 9.86
N LYS A 48 3.19 -6.06 10.60
CA LYS A 48 1.89 -6.71 10.69
C LYS A 48 0.81 -5.63 10.66
N GLY A 49 0.12 -5.54 9.54
CA GLY A 49 -1.08 -4.75 9.34
C GLY A 49 -2.18 -5.66 8.82
N SER A 50 -2.67 -6.58 9.64
CA SER A 50 -4.01 -7.13 9.45
C SER A 50 -5.01 -6.06 9.87
N GLY A 51 -5.28 -5.15 8.95
CA GLY A 51 -6.41 -4.24 8.98
C GLY A 51 -6.93 -4.22 7.56
N VAL A 52 -7.96 -5.03 7.30
CA VAL A 52 -8.66 -5.04 6.02
C VAL A 52 -9.30 -3.66 5.88
N THR A 53 -8.61 -2.72 5.27
CA THR A 53 -9.29 -1.62 4.59
C THR A 53 -10.00 -2.33 3.44
N LEU A 54 -11.32 -2.52 3.54
CA LEU A 54 -12.10 -3.06 2.44
C LEU A 54 -11.76 -2.21 1.22
N LEU A 55 -11.14 -2.83 0.21
CA LEU A 55 -10.83 -2.20 -1.09
C LEU A 55 -12.11 -1.88 -1.88
N LYS A 56 -13.26 -2.22 -1.30
CA LYS A 56 -14.59 -2.12 -1.85
C LYS A 56 -15.32 -0.96 -1.18
N LYS A 57 -15.91 -0.10 -2.01
CA LYS A 57 -16.75 1.01 -1.63
C LYS A 57 -18.07 0.46 -1.08
N ILE A 58 -18.48 0.96 0.08
CA ILE A 58 -19.79 0.67 0.65
C ILE A 58 -20.66 1.90 0.37
N ASN A 59 -21.72 1.69 -0.41
CA ASN A 59 -22.71 2.73 -0.64
C ASN A 59 -23.57 2.89 0.62
N GLU A 60 -23.91 4.14 0.93
CA GLU A 60 -24.79 4.43 2.05
C GLU A 60 -26.22 3.98 1.74
N TYR A 61 -26.86 3.31 2.69
CA TYR A 61 -28.26 2.91 2.63
C TYR A 61 -28.97 3.44 3.86
N ASN A 62 -29.76 4.50 3.67
CA ASN A 62 -30.51 5.23 4.69
C ASN A 62 -32.04 5.12 4.55
N ASP A 63 -32.53 4.56 3.45
CA ASP A 63 -33.96 4.32 3.21
C ASP A 63 -34.50 3.10 3.98
N GLY A 64 -33.64 2.44 4.77
CA GLY A 64 -33.97 1.21 5.47
C GLY A 64 -34.92 1.40 6.65
N ILE A 65 -35.93 0.55 6.72
CA ILE A 65 -36.93 0.59 7.81
C ILE A 65 -36.33 0.00 9.09
N ASN A 66 -35.54 -1.07 8.97
CA ASN A 66 -34.99 -1.79 10.12
C ASN A 66 -33.47 -1.70 10.25
N CYS A 67 -32.78 -1.10 9.28
CA CYS A 67 -31.34 -0.91 9.32
C CYS A 67 -30.88 0.42 8.72
N TYR A 68 -29.65 0.78 9.05
CA TYR A 68 -28.90 1.84 8.38
C TYR A 68 -27.49 1.33 8.10
N ILE A 69 -27.06 1.43 6.85
CA ILE A 69 -25.70 1.07 6.41
C ILE A 69 -24.98 2.38 6.10
N PRO A 70 -24.07 2.85 6.94
CA PRO A 70 -23.28 4.04 6.61
C PRO A 70 -22.34 3.73 5.44
N SER A 71 -22.03 4.76 4.67
CA SER A 71 -20.92 4.69 3.71
C SER A 71 -19.59 4.37 4.40
N ASP A 72 -18.62 3.87 3.63
CA ASP A 72 -17.28 3.57 4.13
C ASP A 72 -16.55 4.80 4.71
N GLY A 73 -15.47 4.57 5.46
CA GLY A 73 -14.78 5.62 6.21
C GLY A 73 -15.60 6.13 7.41
N TYR A 74 -15.11 5.90 8.63
CA TYR A 74 -15.75 6.33 9.88
C TYR A 74 -17.19 5.83 10.11
N CYS A 75 -17.52 4.61 9.68
CA CYS A 75 -18.85 4.02 9.83
C CYS A 75 -19.44 4.08 11.25
N PHE A 76 -18.59 3.94 12.28
CA PHE A 76 -19.02 4.09 13.67
C PHE A 76 -19.58 5.49 13.96
N VAL A 77 -18.87 6.56 13.58
CA VAL A 77 -19.33 7.93 13.87
C VAL A 77 -20.53 8.31 13.01
N LYS A 78 -20.61 7.81 11.77
CA LYS A 78 -21.79 8.01 10.91
C LYS A 78 -23.05 7.42 11.54
N CYS A 79 -22.94 6.24 12.14
CA CYS A 79 -24.03 5.64 12.92
C CYS A 79 -24.39 6.46 14.16
N LEU A 80 -23.40 6.98 14.90
CA LEU A 80 -23.66 7.88 16.04
C LEU A 80 -24.43 9.12 15.59
N ASN A 81 -23.94 9.78 14.54
CA ASN A 81 -24.52 10.99 13.99
C ASN A 81 -25.97 10.76 13.53
N TYR A 82 -26.23 9.59 12.92
CA TYR A 82 -27.58 9.19 12.52
C TYR A 82 -28.53 9.06 13.71
N VAL A 83 -28.10 8.43 14.81
CA VAL A 83 -28.97 8.23 15.99
C VAL A 83 -29.16 9.53 16.79
N LEU A 84 -28.10 10.32 16.95
CA LEU A 84 -28.13 11.53 17.78
C LEU A 84 -28.55 12.79 17.02
N ASN A 85 -28.69 12.70 15.69
CA ASN A 85 -28.96 13.83 14.80
C ASN A 85 -28.01 15.03 15.03
N LYS A 86 -26.73 14.73 15.26
CA LYS A 86 -25.69 15.72 15.56
C LYS A 86 -24.34 15.21 15.06
N ASP A 87 -23.50 16.09 14.54
CA ASP A 87 -22.16 15.71 14.10
C ASP A 87 -21.18 15.60 15.28
N TYR A 88 -20.72 14.38 15.55
CA TYR A 88 -19.71 14.03 16.56
C TYR A 88 -18.33 13.73 15.94
N THR A 89 -18.10 14.06 14.67
CA THR A 89 -16.87 13.66 13.95
C THR A 89 -15.61 14.15 14.68
N LYS A 90 -15.58 15.41 15.12
CA LYS A 90 -14.42 15.99 15.81
C LYS A 90 -14.22 15.37 17.19
N GLU A 91 -15.29 15.26 17.98
CA GLU A 91 -15.29 14.69 19.32
C GLU A 91 -14.85 13.22 19.29
N PHE A 92 -15.26 12.48 18.26
CA PHE A 92 -14.84 11.11 18.03
C PHE A 92 -13.35 11.04 17.68
N GLN A 93 -12.84 11.92 16.81
CA GLN A 93 -11.40 11.99 16.53
C GLN A 93 -10.59 12.30 17.79
N ASP A 94 -11.02 13.28 18.59
CA ASP A 94 -10.34 13.65 19.83
C ASP A 94 -10.38 12.51 20.85
N PHE A 95 -11.49 11.76 20.91
CA PHE A 95 -11.57 10.53 21.68
C PHE A 95 -10.57 9.47 21.20
N ILE A 96 -10.48 9.19 19.90
CA ILE A 96 -9.51 8.23 19.36
C ILE A 96 -8.06 8.69 19.57
N ASN A 97 -7.79 10.00 19.45
CA ASN A 97 -6.47 10.58 19.65
C ASN A 97 -6.00 10.58 21.11
N SER A 98 -6.94 10.50 22.06
CA SER A 98 -6.64 10.36 23.48
C SER A 98 -5.96 9.03 23.83
N PHE A 99 -6.08 8.01 22.98
CA PHE A 99 -5.38 6.73 23.17
C PHE A 99 -3.92 6.81 22.71
N SER A 100 -3.06 5.99 23.35
CA SER A 100 -1.66 5.85 22.97
C SER A 100 -1.50 5.45 21.50
N LYS A 101 -0.41 5.90 20.85
CA LYS A 101 -0.22 5.75 19.39
C LYS A 101 -0.33 4.30 18.89
N SER A 102 0.12 3.32 19.67
CA SER A 102 -0.02 1.88 19.36
C SER A 102 -1.47 1.40 19.33
N ASN A 103 -2.37 2.08 20.05
CA ASN A 103 -3.77 1.74 20.22
C ASN A 103 -4.72 2.60 19.37
N ARG A 104 -4.24 3.55 18.56
CA ARG A 104 -5.08 4.43 17.70
C ARG A 104 -5.71 3.73 16.49
N LYS A 105 -5.78 2.40 16.44
CA LYS A 105 -6.23 1.62 15.27
C LYS A 105 -7.71 1.81 14.86
N GLY A 106 -8.43 2.82 15.36
CA GLY A 106 -9.80 3.18 14.94
C GLY A 106 -10.90 2.15 15.23
N VAL A 107 -10.55 0.95 15.73
CA VAL A 107 -11.52 -0.10 16.05
C VAL A 107 -12.28 0.26 17.34
N MET A 108 -13.61 0.31 17.27
CA MET A 108 -14.48 0.52 18.43
C MET A 108 -14.89 -0.81 19.06
N THR A 109 -14.02 -1.34 19.93
CA THR A 109 -14.33 -2.55 20.72
C THR A 109 -15.44 -2.26 21.74
N THR A 110 -16.10 -3.29 22.28
CA THR A 110 -17.09 -3.12 23.36
C THR A 110 -16.55 -2.25 24.52
N ALA A 111 -15.29 -2.47 24.92
CA ALA A 111 -14.67 -1.69 25.98
C ALA A 111 -14.60 -0.19 25.64
N ARG A 112 -14.28 0.15 24.39
CA ARG A 112 -14.28 1.54 23.92
C ARG A 112 -15.67 2.13 23.81
N ILE A 113 -16.67 1.33 23.43
CA ILE A 113 -18.07 1.77 23.46
C ILE A 113 -18.48 2.10 24.90
N CYS A 114 -18.09 1.27 25.89
CA CYS A 114 -18.31 1.60 27.32
C CYS A 114 -17.64 2.92 27.72
N GLU A 115 -16.38 3.13 27.34
CA GLU A 115 -15.64 4.37 27.64
C GLU A 115 -16.25 5.59 26.94
N PHE A 116 -16.66 5.44 25.68
CA PHE A 116 -17.34 6.46 24.90
C PHE A 116 -18.67 6.86 25.55
N ASN A 117 -19.49 5.86 25.90
CA ASN A 117 -20.76 6.07 26.60
C ASN A 117 -20.57 6.86 27.90
N LYS A 118 -19.57 6.51 28.71
CA LYS A 118 -19.23 7.25 29.93
C LYS A 118 -18.79 8.68 29.65
N LYS A 119 -17.90 8.87 28.67
CA LYS A 119 -17.30 10.18 28.35
C LYS A 119 -18.33 11.16 27.79
N PHE A 120 -19.23 10.68 26.93
CA PHE A 120 -20.20 11.51 26.22
C PHE A 120 -21.62 11.41 26.79
N ASN A 121 -21.80 10.72 27.92
CA ASN A 121 -23.09 10.46 28.54
C ASN A 121 -24.13 9.88 27.56
N THR A 122 -23.73 8.82 26.84
CA THR A 122 -24.57 8.13 25.85
C THR A 122 -24.80 6.66 26.25
N ASN A 123 -25.75 6.00 25.59
CA ASN A 123 -26.23 4.66 25.96
C ASN A 123 -26.14 3.64 24.83
N PHE A 124 -25.17 3.80 23.91
CA PHE A 124 -25.06 2.91 22.77
C PHE A 124 -24.74 1.47 23.17
N GLN A 125 -25.42 0.54 22.51
CA GLN A 125 -25.17 -0.89 22.64
C GLN A 125 -24.92 -1.52 21.27
N ILE A 126 -24.11 -2.58 21.24
CA ILE A 126 -23.86 -3.44 20.09
C ILE A 126 -24.52 -4.81 20.30
N TYR A 127 -25.24 -5.28 19.28
CA TYR A 127 -25.84 -6.60 19.24
C TYR A 127 -24.81 -7.67 18.84
N MET A 128 -24.74 -8.76 19.61
CA MET A 128 -23.86 -9.89 19.37
C MET A 128 -24.69 -11.12 18.93
N PRO A 129 -24.80 -11.43 17.62
CA PRO A 129 -25.71 -12.48 17.13
C PRO A 129 -25.39 -13.86 17.70
N LYS A 130 -24.10 -14.21 17.82
CA LYS A 130 -23.64 -15.51 18.34
C LYS A 130 -24.16 -15.81 19.74
N HIS A 131 -24.32 -14.78 20.56
CA HIS A 131 -24.70 -14.90 21.96
C HIS A 131 -26.05 -14.25 22.28
N ARG A 132 -26.73 -13.74 21.25
CA ARG A 132 -28.06 -13.10 21.28
C ARG A 132 -28.24 -12.04 22.39
N HIS A 133 -27.18 -11.32 22.76
CA HIS A 133 -27.24 -10.27 23.78
C HIS A 133 -26.62 -8.96 23.30
N PHE A 134 -26.90 -7.90 24.05
CA PHE A 134 -26.34 -6.57 23.83
C PHE A 134 -25.15 -6.30 24.76
N GLN A 135 -24.19 -5.54 24.26
CA GLN A 135 -23.11 -5.01 25.07
C GLN A 135 -22.98 -3.49 24.87
N PRO A 136 -22.78 -2.68 25.92
CA PRO A 136 -22.69 -3.06 27.33
C PRO A 136 -24.01 -3.64 27.87
N LYS A 137 -23.98 -4.57 28.84
CA LYS A 137 -25.21 -5.26 29.32
C LYS A 137 -26.19 -4.35 30.05
N LYS A 138 -25.68 -3.33 30.74
CA LYS A 138 -26.47 -2.36 31.49
C LYS A 138 -26.19 -0.98 30.92
N VAL A 139 -27.25 -0.27 30.56
CA VAL A 139 -27.27 1.12 30.12
C VAL A 139 -28.39 1.83 30.88
N SER A 140 -28.31 3.16 31.05
CA SER A 140 -29.35 3.89 31.79
C SER A 140 -30.65 4.03 31.00
N GLU A 141 -30.55 4.01 29.67
CA GLU A 141 -31.68 4.09 28.74
C GLU A 141 -31.43 3.16 27.55
N GLU A 142 -32.48 2.50 27.06
CA GLU A 142 -32.37 1.63 25.89
C GLU A 142 -32.66 2.39 24.61
N LEU A 143 -31.66 2.53 23.74
CA LEU A 143 -31.84 3.14 22.43
C LEU A 143 -32.55 2.19 21.45
N ASP A 144 -33.47 2.72 20.66
CA ASP A 144 -34.17 2.02 19.56
C ASP A 144 -33.22 1.46 18.51
N TRP A 145 -32.17 2.22 18.22
CA TRP A 145 -31.13 1.85 17.27
C TRP A 145 -29.92 1.29 18.03
N VAL A 146 -29.44 0.14 17.59
CA VAL A 146 -28.30 -0.55 18.19
C VAL A 146 -27.28 -0.88 17.12
N PHE A 147 -26.01 -0.85 17.50
CA PHE A 147 -24.92 -1.20 16.61
C PHE A 147 -24.98 -2.68 16.23
N TYR A 148 -24.64 -2.96 14.98
CA TYR A 148 -24.42 -4.30 14.47
C TYR A 148 -23.16 -4.30 13.61
N LEU A 149 -22.28 -5.28 13.85
CA LEU A 149 -21.03 -5.40 13.10
C LEU A 149 -21.20 -6.44 11.99
N HIS A 150 -21.35 -5.99 10.75
CA HIS A 150 -21.43 -6.84 9.56
C HIS A 150 -20.11 -6.77 8.79
N LYS A 151 -19.42 -7.90 8.59
CA LYS A 151 -18.15 -7.98 7.83
C LYS A 151 -17.11 -6.89 8.22
N SER A 152 -16.96 -6.64 9.53
CA SER A 152 -16.07 -5.60 10.09
C SER A 152 -16.49 -4.14 9.80
N HIS A 153 -17.72 -3.91 9.38
CA HIS A 153 -18.34 -2.59 9.20
C HIS A 153 -19.45 -2.36 10.23
N PHE A 154 -19.50 -1.16 10.83
CA PHE A 154 -20.57 -0.79 11.76
C PHE A 154 -21.81 -0.36 10.98
N CYS A 155 -22.94 -0.99 11.28
CA CYS A 155 -24.27 -0.62 10.84
C CYS A 155 -25.17 -0.40 12.06
N LEU A 156 -26.38 0.11 11.83
CA LEU A 156 -27.44 0.10 12.82
C LEU A 156 -28.53 -0.88 12.44
N ILE A 157 -29.13 -1.49 13.46
CA ILE A 157 -30.38 -2.26 13.34
C ILE A 157 -31.37 -1.78 14.39
N LYS A 158 -32.67 -1.97 14.14
CA LYS A 158 -33.71 -1.73 15.15
C LYS A 158 -33.65 -2.81 16.24
N ARG A 159 -33.66 -2.38 17.51
CA ARG A 159 -33.63 -3.24 18.71
C ARG A 159 -34.74 -4.30 18.70
N ASN A 160 -35.94 -3.90 18.30
CA ASN A 160 -37.12 -4.77 18.32
C ASN A 160 -37.21 -5.67 17.07
N ASN A 161 -36.59 -5.28 15.95
CA ASN A 161 -36.68 -5.97 14.67
C ASN A 161 -35.32 -6.52 14.20
N LYS A 162 -34.51 -7.07 15.11
CA LYS A 162 -33.13 -7.52 14.85
C LYS A 162 -33.00 -8.44 13.63
N THR A 163 -33.85 -9.47 13.54
CA THR A 163 -33.78 -10.46 12.46
C THR A 163 -34.06 -9.81 11.10
N LEU A 164 -35.06 -8.94 11.03
CA LEU A 164 -35.38 -8.19 9.81
C LEU A 164 -34.26 -7.21 9.46
N GLY A 165 -33.73 -6.47 10.44
CA GLY A 165 -32.62 -5.54 10.21
C GLY A 165 -31.33 -6.22 9.75
N ILE A 166 -30.99 -7.41 10.27
CA ILE A 166 -29.84 -8.18 9.80
C ILE A 166 -30.04 -8.64 8.35
N LYS A 167 -31.23 -9.17 8.03
CA LYS A 167 -31.56 -9.59 6.67
C LYS A 167 -31.51 -8.40 5.70
N GLU A 168 -32.09 -7.28 6.09
CA GLU A 168 -32.09 -6.06 5.28
C GLU A 168 -30.66 -5.53 5.03
N ILE A 169 -29.75 -5.67 6.00
CA ILE A 169 -28.33 -5.41 5.78
C ILE A 169 -27.76 -6.40 4.76
N GLU A 170 -27.98 -7.70 4.92
CA GLU A 170 -27.45 -8.71 3.98
C GLU A 170 -27.91 -8.49 2.54
N ASP A 171 -29.17 -8.07 2.36
CA ASP A 171 -29.77 -7.82 1.05
C ASP A 171 -29.26 -6.51 0.39
N ASN A 172 -28.89 -5.50 1.20
CA ASN A 172 -28.51 -4.16 0.70
C ASN A 172 -27.03 -3.82 0.88
N TYR A 173 -26.22 -4.70 1.48
CA TYR A 173 -24.79 -4.50 1.65
C TYR A 173 -24.05 -4.72 0.32
N ASP A 174 -24.03 -3.69 -0.51
CA ASP A 174 -23.33 -3.71 -1.80
C ASP A 174 -21.82 -3.50 -1.62
N GLU A 175 -21.06 -4.55 -1.90
CA GLU A 175 -19.59 -4.55 -1.87
C GLU A 175 -18.99 -4.81 -3.27
N ASN A 176 -19.76 -4.61 -4.34
CA ASN A 176 -19.31 -4.90 -5.71
C ASN A 176 -18.53 -3.77 -6.36
N VAL A 177 -18.56 -2.57 -5.77
CA VAL A 177 -17.86 -1.39 -6.29
C VAL A 177 -16.48 -1.30 -5.64
N TRP A 178 -15.42 -1.19 -6.43
CA TRP A 178 -14.08 -0.95 -5.91
C TRP A 178 -13.89 0.52 -5.57
N ARG A 179 -13.27 0.83 -4.43
CA ARG A 179 -12.86 2.21 -4.09
C ARG A 179 -12.01 2.79 -5.21
N THR A 180 -12.23 4.06 -5.51
CA THR A 180 -11.42 4.87 -6.42
C THR A 180 -10.62 5.89 -5.61
N CYS A 181 -9.59 6.47 -6.22
CA CYS A 181 -8.86 7.59 -5.62
C CYS A 181 -9.71 8.85 -5.39
N ARG A 182 -10.95 8.91 -5.91
CA ARG A 182 -11.88 10.02 -5.72
C ARG A 182 -12.82 9.84 -4.51
N ASP A 183 -12.90 8.63 -3.94
CA ASP A 183 -13.81 8.31 -2.83
C ASP A 183 -13.22 8.64 -1.44
N ASP A 184 -11.92 8.89 -1.36
CA ASP A 184 -11.33 9.42 -0.14
C ASP A 184 -11.59 10.94 -0.12
N ASN A 185 -12.36 11.42 0.85
CA ASN A 185 -12.40 12.84 1.21
C ASN A 185 -10.98 13.22 1.63
N ALA A 186 -10.18 13.64 0.66
CA ALA A 186 -8.83 14.11 0.89
C ALA A 186 -8.94 15.36 1.76
N GLU A 187 -8.67 15.20 3.06
CA GLU A 187 -8.31 16.34 3.89
C GLU A 187 -7.16 17.08 3.19
N THR A 188 -7.26 18.41 3.13
CA THR A 188 -6.18 19.26 2.61
C THR A 188 -4.92 19.00 3.41
N GLY A 189 -4.04 18.17 2.87
CA GLY A 189 -2.79 17.76 3.48
C GLY A 189 -1.60 18.26 2.67
N PHE A 190 -0.53 18.64 3.37
CA PHE A 190 0.75 18.94 2.74
C PHE A 190 1.51 17.64 2.52
N CYS A 191 1.85 17.33 1.27
CA CYS A 191 2.69 16.19 0.91
C CYS A 191 4.06 16.71 0.44
N SER A 192 5.14 16.08 0.93
CA SER A 192 6.51 16.29 0.43
C SER A 192 7.03 14.94 -0.04
N ASP A 193 7.17 14.76 -1.34
CA ASP A 193 7.63 13.50 -1.95
C ASP A 193 8.40 13.76 -3.25
N VAL A 194 9.07 12.73 -3.76
CA VAL A 194 9.69 12.72 -5.09
C VAL A 194 8.63 12.27 -6.10
N LEU A 195 8.18 13.20 -6.95
CA LEU A 195 7.08 12.98 -7.89
C LEU A 195 7.58 13.02 -9.34
N THR A 196 6.98 12.20 -10.19
CA THR A 196 7.20 12.34 -11.64
C THR A 196 6.36 13.48 -12.19
N LEU A 197 6.72 13.98 -13.38
CA LEU A 197 5.90 14.99 -14.08
C LEU A 197 4.46 14.52 -14.29
N VAL A 198 4.24 13.22 -14.50
CA VAL A 198 2.90 12.63 -14.65
C VAL A 198 2.09 12.76 -13.37
N ASP A 199 2.70 12.43 -12.22
CA ASP A 199 2.03 12.57 -10.92
C ASP A 199 1.68 14.03 -10.64
N ILE A 200 2.62 14.96 -10.91
CA ILE A 200 2.42 16.40 -10.73
C ILE A 200 1.25 16.90 -11.59
N GLN A 201 1.19 16.49 -12.86
CA GLN A 201 0.09 16.87 -13.76
C GLN A 201 -1.26 16.40 -13.23
N GLU A 202 -1.37 15.16 -12.77
CA GLU A 202 -2.63 14.64 -12.24
C GLU A 202 -3.01 15.30 -10.90
N ILE A 203 -2.05 15.64 -10.04
CA ILE A 203 -2.29 16.42 -8.82
C ILE A 203 -2.84 17.81 -9.15
N VAL A 204 -2.24 18.52 -10.11
CA VAL A 204 -2.70 19.85 -10.52
C VAL A 204 -4.11 19.78 -11.14
N LYS A 205 -4.39 18.76 -11.95
CA LYS A 205 -5.75 18.52 -12.48
C LYS A 205 -6.78 18.28 -11.38
N ALA A 206 -6.37 17.61 -10.30
CA ALA A 206 -7.19 17.42 -9.11
C ALA A 206 -7.23 18.65 -8.18
N SER A 207 -6.94 19.85 -8.71
CA SER A 207 -6.91 21.13 -7.98
C SER A 207 -5.83 21.21 -6.90
N GLY A 208 -4.83 20.33 -6.92
CA GLY A 208 -3.65 20.43 -6.07
C GLY A 208 -2.76 21.61 -6.45
N ARG A 209 -2.15 22.25 -5.46
CA ARG A 209 -1.23 23.38 -5.67
C ARG A 209 0.20 22.99 -5.32
N ILE A 210 1.11 23.23 -6.26
CA ILE A 210 2.55 23.11 -5.99
C ILE A 210 2.98 24.32 -5.15
N ILE A 211 3.46 24.07 -3.94
CA ILE A 211 3.88 25.13 -3.02
C ILE A 211 5.35 25.48 -3.24
N ARG A 212 6.20 24.46 -3.42
CA ARG A 212 7.64 24.62 -3.61
C ARG A 212 8.24 23.41 -4.30
N ILE A 213 9.15 23.65 -5.25
CA ILE A 213 10.03 22.62 -5.83
C ILE A 213 11.40 22.78 -5.18
N LEU A 214 11.94 21.70 -4.65
CA LEU A 214 13.25 21.71 -3.98
C LEU A 214 14.38 21.41 -4.95
N ASP A 215 14.20 20.36 -5.75
CA ASP A 215 15.17 19.85 -6.72
C ASP A 215 14.44 18.97 -7.75
N GLY A 216 15.07 18.67 -8.88
CA GLY A 216 14.46 17.87 -9.95
C GLY A 216 15.43 17.40 -11.02
N ILE A 217 15.08 16.28 -11.65
CA ILE A 217 15.77 15.73 -12.82
C ILE A 217 14.90 15.97 -14.04
N VAL A 218 15.47 16.58 -15.07
CA VAL A 218 14.79 16.88 -16.33
C VAL A 218 15.41 16.05 -17.44
N TYR A 219 14.56 15.40 -18.23
CA TYR A 219 14.96 14.72 -19.47
C TYR A 219 14.62 15.65 -20.62
N GLU A 220 15.64 16.21 -21.28
CA GLU A 220 15.46 17.19 -22.36
C GLU A 220 14.89 16.57 -23.63
N GLU A 221 15.21 15.29 -23.87
CA GLU A 221 14.75 14.56 -25.04
C GLU A 221 13.97 13.29 -24.66
N ASN A 222 12.97 12.99 -25.47
CA ASN A 222 12.28 11.71 -25.41
C ASN A 222 13.07 10.64 -26.16
N PHE A 223 12.91 9.38 -25.76
CA PHE A 223 13.41 8.26 -26.55
C PHE A 223 12.76 8.27 -27.94
N LYS A 224 13.59 8.25 -29.00
CA LYS A 224 13.12 8.11 -30.39
C LYS A 224 12.28 6.85 -30.61
N THR A 225 12.65 5.78 -29.92
CA THR A 225 11.92 4.50 -29.90
C THR A 225 11.72 4.06 -28.46
N PRO A 226 10.50 3.65 -28.04
CA PRO A 226 10.28 3.20 -26.67
C PRO A 226 11.17 1.98 -26.36
N PRO A 227 11.95 2.02 -25.26
CA PRO A 227 13.03 1.05 -25.01
C PRO A 227 12.56 -0.40 -24.87
N TYR A 228 11.28 -0.61 -24.56
CA TYR A 228 10.69 -1.94 -24.37
C TYR A 228 9.66 -2.32 -25.42
N ARG A 229 9.50 -1.53 -26.50
CA ARG A 229 8.42 -1.72 -27.49
C ARG A 229 8.38 -3.16 -28.01
N ASP A 230 9.48 -3.61 -28.59
CA ASP A 230 9.50 -4.90 -29.30
C ASP A 230 9.41 -6.07 -28.31
N TYR A 231 10.06 -5.95 -27.15
CA TYR A 231 9.94 -6.92 -26.06
C TYR A 231 8.48 -7.11 -25.61
N ILE A 232 7.76 -6.01 -25.39
CA ILE A 232 6.36 -6.05 -24.95
C ILE A 232 5.45 -6.63 -26.05
N LEU A 233 5.70 -6.30 -27.32
CA LEU A 233 4.95 -6.85 -28.45
C LEU A 233 5.13 -8.37 -28.55
N ILE A 234 6.37 -8.86 -28.47
CA ILE A 234 6.68 -10.30 -28.49
C ILE A 234 5.96 -11.03 -27.36
N LEU A 235 6.07 -10.53 -26.12
CA LEU A 235 5.42 -11.15 -24.96
C LEU A 235 3.89 -11.18 -25.09
N ARG A 236 3.30 -10.08 -25.59
CA ARG A 236 1.86 -9.98 -25.83
C ARG A 236 1.39 -11.02 -26.84
N ASP A 237 2.10 -11.13 -27.96
CA ASP A 237 1.70 -11.99 -29.07
C ASP A 237 1.86 -13.48 -28.68
N LEU A 238 2.95 -13.85 -27.98
CA LEU A 238 3.13 -15.18 -27.40
C LEU A 238 2.07 -15.51 -26.36
N ARG A 239 1.73 -14.56 -25.47
CA ARG A 239 0.67 -14.77 -24.48
C ARG A 239 -0.68 -15.03 -25.14
N ASN A 240 -1.02 -14.27 -26.19
CA ASN A 240 -2.27 -14.44 -26.91
C ASN A 240 -2.32 -15.76 -27.68
N LYS A 241 -1.19 -16.21 -28.24
CA LYS A 241 -1.05 -17.55 -28.81
C LYS A 241 -1.34 -18.63 -27.75
N TYR A 242 -0.65 -18.59 -26.61
CA TYR A 242 -0.85 -19.59 -25.54
C TYR A 242 -2.27 -19.60 -24.97
N LYS A 243 -2.95 -18.44 -24.89
CA LYS A 243 -4.37 -18.40 -24.52
C LYS A 243 -5.26 -19.14 -25.51
N ARG A 244 -5.04 -18.97 -26.82
CA ARG A 244 -5.81 -19.65 -27.87
C ARG A 244 -5.59 -21.16 -27.85
N GLU A 245 -4.38 -21.59 -27.51
CA GLU A 245 -4.01 -23.00 -27.40
C GLU A 245 -4.45 -23.65 -26.08
N GLY A 246 -5.10 -22.91 -25.17
CA GLY A 246 -5.45 -23.41 -23.83
C GLY A 246 -4.24 -23.63 -22.90
N ASN A 247 -3.05 -23.17 -23.29
CA ASN A 247 -1.82 -23.28 -22.52
C ASN A 247 -1.77 -22.21 -21.41
N ILE A 248 -2.36 -22.54 -20.26
CA ILE A 248 -2.46 -21.65 -19.10
C ILE A 248 -1.06 -21.30 -18.55
N VAL A 249 -0.16 -22.28 -18.47
CA VAL A 249 1.20 -22.10 -17.93
C VAL A 249 1.98 -21.12 -18.79
N GLY A 250 2.02 -21.33 -20.11
CA GLY A 250 2.71 -20.45 -21.06
C GLY A 250 2.17 -19.03 -21.02
N SER A 251 0.84 -18.86 -20.99
CA SER A 251 0.19 -17.55 -20.87
C SER A 251 0.58 -16.83 -19.56
N ASN A 252 0.65 -17.56 -18.44
CA ASN A 252 1.02 -17.00 -17.15
C ASN A 252 2.51 -16.66 -17.08
N CYS A 253 3.39 -17.46 -17.67
CA CYS A 253 4.82 -17.16 -17.79
C CYS A 253 5.06 -15.84 -18.55
N MET A 254 4.40 -15.64 -19.70
CA MET A 254 4.55 -14.39 -20.46
C MET A 254 4.06 -13.17 -19.69
N LYS A 255 2.95 -13.31 -18.93
CA LYS A 255 2.46 -12.27 -18.02
C LYS A 255 3.48 -11.95 -16.93
N LEU A 256 4.08 -12.97 -16.32
CA LEU A 256 5.08 -12.81 -15.27
C LEU A 256 6.32 -12.08 -15.80
N LEU A 257 6.83 -12.46 -16.96
CA LEU A 257 7.98 -11.81 -17.59
C LEU A 257 7.72 -10.31 -17.86
N GLY A 258 6.55 -9.98 -18.43
CA GLY A 258 6.16 -8.59 -18.67
C GLY A 258 6.08 -7.77 -17.38
N ASN A 259 5.51 -8.34 -16.31
CA ASN A 259 5.42 -7.66 -15.01
C ASN A 259 6.76 -7.54 -14.29
N SER A 260 7.69 -8.48 -14.52
CA SER A 260 8.97 -8.50 -13.84
C SER A 260 9.91 -7.39 -14.35
N LEU A 261 9.75 -6.97 -15.61
CA LEU A 261 10.59 -5.97 -16.26
C LEU A 261 10.60 -4.63 -15.51
N TYR A 262 9.43 -4.03 -15.27
CA TYR A 262 9.37 -2.75 -14.54
C TYR A 262 9.73 -2.93 -13.05
N GLY A 263 9.38 -4.08 -12.47
CA GLY A 263 9.68 -4.40 -11.08
C GLY A 263 11.18 -4.43 -10.80
N LYS A 264 11.98 -4.89 -11.77
CA LYS A 264 13.44 -4.84 -11.69
C LYS A 264 13.99 -3.42 -11.74
N SER A 265 13.41 -2.53 -12.55
CA SER A 265 13.83 -1.13 -12.60
C SER A 265 13.65 -0.40 -11.27
N ILE A 266 12.60 -0.71 -10.49
CA ILE A 266 12.34 -0.05 -9.20
C ILE A 266 12.88 -0.83 -7.98
N GLN A 267 13.63 -1.90 -8.20
CA GLN A 267 14.11 -2.76 -7.12
C GLN A 267 15.06 -1.95 -6.21
N LYS A 268 14.79 -1.98 -4.89
CA LYS A 268 15.67 -1.39 -3.89
C LYS A 268 16.86 -2.30 -3.64
N ASP A 269 18.01 -1.70 -3.34
CA ASP A 269 19.17 -2.47 -2.90
C ASP A 269 18.82 -3.12 -1.57
N ILE A 270 19.13 -4.39 -1.49
CA ILE A 270 19.04 -5.13 -0.25
C ILE A 270 20.42 -5.02 0.37
N THR A 271 20.61 -4.07 1.26
CA THR A 271 21.87 -3.88 1.99
C THR A 271 21.96 -4.77 3.23
N THR A 272 20.93 -5.60 3.46
CA THR A 272 20.90 -6.53 4.59
C THR A 272 20.50 -7.94 4.16
N SER A 273 21.27 -8.91 4.62
CA SER A 273 20.95 -10.33 4.45
C SER A 273 20.34 -10.89 5.73
N ARG A 274 19.52 -11.94 5.61
CA ARG A 274 18.97 -12.66 6.76
C ARG A 274 19.40 -14.11 6.75
N HIS A 275 19.92 -14.56 7.87
CA HIS A 275 20.42 -15.91 8.07
C HIS A 275 19.71 -16.58 9.24
N LEU A 276 19.63 -17.91 9.21
CA LEU A 276 19.19 -18.71 10.36
C LEU A 276 20.43 -19.33 11.00
N TRP A 277 20.82 -18.86 12.18
CA TRP A 277 22.04 -19.29 12.86
C TRP A 277 21.73 -20.01 14.16
N SER A 278 22.56 -21.01 14.49
CA SER A 278 22.56 -21.61 15.82
C SER A 278 23.22 -20.68 16.85
N GLU A 279 23.04 -20.94 18.15
CA GLU A 279 23.74 -20.16 19.19
C GLU A 279 25.27 -20.21 19.04
N ALA A 280 25.82 -21.37 18.70
CA ALA A 280 27.26 -21.53 18.45
C ALA A 280 27.70 -20.70 17.24
N THR A 281 26.97 -20.79 16.13
CA THR A 281 27.27 -20.04 14.90
C THR A 281 27.19 -18.53 15.12
N LEU A 282 26.19 -18.07 15.87
CA LEU A 282 26.07 -16.66 16.24
C LEU A 282 27.25 -16.19 17.07
N LYS A 283 27.66 -16.94 18.11
CA LYS A 283 28.81 -16.56 18.96
C LYS A 283 30.12 -16.48 18.17
N THR A 284 30.35 -17.40 17.23
CA THR A 284 31.58 -17.43 16.42
C THR A 284 31.63 -16.30 15.38
N ASN A 285 30.49 -15.87 14.85
CA ASN A 285 30.41 -14.89 13.74
C ASN A 285 29.75 -13.57 14.18
N PHE A 286 29.75 -13.27 15.49
CA PHE A 286 29.19 -12.02 16.00
C PHE A 286 30.18 -10.88 15.78
N ASP A 287 29.80 -9.90 14.95
CA ASP A 287 30.62 -8.73 14.64
C ASP A 287 29.78 -7.45 14.55
N SER A 288 30.41 -6.35 14.13
CA SER A 288 29.77 -5.05 13.95
C SER A 288 28.74 -5.01 12.81
N HIS A 289 28.74 -5.99 11.91
CA HIS A 289 27.81 -6.06 10.78
C HIS A 289 26.47 -6.69 11.18
N VAL A 290 26.43 -7.44 12.30
CA VAL A 290 25.19 -7.97 12.86
C VAL A 290 24.30 -6.84 13.38
N LYS A 291 23.18 -6.61 12.69
CA LYS A 291 22.22 -5.54 13.00
C LYS A 291 21.17 -5.98 14.02
N SER A 292 20.69 -7.21 13.93
CA SER A 292 19.72 -7.77 14.87
C SER A 292 19.70 -9.29 14.83
N PHE A 293 19.42 -9.94 15.96
CA PHE A 293 19.40 -11.40 16.07
C PHE A 293 18.24 -11.92 16.95
N PRO A 294 16.97 -11.68 16.60
CA PRO A 294 15.85 -12.24 17.35
C PRO A 294 15.93 -13.78 17.46
N LYS A 295 15.78 -14.28 18.69
CA LYS A 295 15.68 -15.71 18.98
C LYS A 295 14.36 -16.26 18.44
N VAL A 296 14.43 -17.36 17.69
CA VAL A 296 13.25 -18.02 17.09
C VAL A 296 12.76 -19.16 17.98
N ASN A 297 13.69 -19.95 18.49
CA ASN A 297 13.47 -21.08 19.39
C ASN A 297 14.71 -21.25 20.28
N GLU A 298 14.74 -22.30 21.12
CA GLU A 298 15.83 -22.51 22.09
C GLU A 298 17.23 -22.55 21.47
N THR A 299 17.35 -22.98 20.21
CA THR A 299 18.63 -23.27 19.55
C THR A 299 18.98 -22.34 18.37
N GLN A 300 18.03 -21.56 17.86
CA GLN A 300 18.17 -20.81 16.60
C GLN A 300 17.77 -19.33 16.70
N TYR A 301 18.44 -18.51 15.89
CA TYR A 301 18.28 -17.07 15.78
C TYR A 301 18.12 -16.68 14.30
N ILE A 302 17.22 -15.73 14.01
CA ILE A 302 17.22 -15.04 12.71
C ILE A 302 18.18 -13.87 12.85
N VAL A 303 19.27 -13.87 12.08
CA VAL A 303 20.32 -12.86 12.15
C VAL A 303 20.26 -11.99 10.90
N GLU A 304 20.04 -10.69 11.09
CA GLU A 304 20.09 -9.69 10.02
C GLU A 304 21.47 -9.03 10.03
N ILE A 305 22.19 -9.09 8.90
CA ILE A 305 23.58 -8.64 8.76
C ILE A 305 23.61 -7.59 7.66
N ASN A 306 24.34 -6.49 7.86
CA ASN A 306 24.63 -5.53 6.80
C ASN A 306 25.67 -6.12 5.85
N GLU A 307 25.51 -5.95 4.54
CA GLU A 307 26.59 -6.28 3.59
C GLU A 307 27.81 -5.40 3.91
N GLU A 308 29.02 -5.98 3.90
CA GLU A 308 30.27 -5.24 4.09
C GLU A 308 30.33 -4.07 3.09
N GLU A 309 30.48 -2.85 3.59
CA GLU A 309 30.98 -1.76 2.78
C GLU A 309 32.42 -2.12 2.43
N LYS A 310 32.65 -2.70 1.25
CA LYS A 310 34.01 -2.84 0.72
C LYS A 310 34.65 -1.46 0.81
N GLU A 311 35.79 -1.38 1.49
CA GLU A 311 36.59 -0.16 1.59
C GLU A 311 36.59 0.54 0.22
N LEU A 312 36.29 1.83 0.23
CA LEU A 312 36.36 2.71 -0.92
C LEU A 312 37.81 2.75 -1.42
N ASP A 313 38.20 1.73 -2.16
CA ASP A 313 39.34 1.81 -3.06
C ASP A 313 39.02 2.93 -4.06
N CYS A 314 40.02 3.70 -4.49
CA CYS A 314 39.83 4.90 -5.34
C CYS A 314 39.30 4.60 -6.76
N THR A 315 38.80 3.38 -6.97
CA THR A 315 38.00 3.02 -8.14
C THR A 315 36.52 3.31 -7.82
N PRO A 316 35.78 4.02 -8.69
CA PRO A 316 34.36 4.21 -8.47
C PRO A 316 33.72 2.83 -8.27
N PRO A 317 32.88 2.65 -7.22
CA PRO A 317 32.25 1.36 -6.97
C PRO A 317 31.61 0.94 -8.27
N LYS A 318 31.95 -0.26 -8.78
CA LYS A 318 31.25 -0.85 -9.93
C LYS A 318 29.79 -0.83 -9.58
N SER A 319 29.05 0.16 -10.11
CA SER A 319 27.62 0.27 -9.87
C SER A 319 27.02 -1.04 -10.32
N THR A 320 26.64 -1.89 -9.37
CA THR A 320 25.92 -3.13 -9.68
C THR A 320 24.55 -2.83 -10.26
N ARG A 321 24.10 -1.56 -10.21
CA ARG A 321 22.92 -1.08 -10.92
C ARG A 321 23.27 -0.58 -12.31
N LEU A 322 22.93 -1.43 -13.28
CA LEU A 322 22.80 -1.09 -14.70
C LEU A 322 21.35 -0.71 -15.07
N THR A 323 20.43 -0.60 -14.10
CA THR A 323 19.00 -0.38 -14.38
C THR A 323 18.53 1.03 -13.98
N PRO A 324 17.95 1.81 -14.91
CA PRO A 324 17.50 3.18 -14.62
C PRO A 324 16.19 3.16 -13.81
N SER A 325 16.30 3.44 -12.52
CA SER A 325 15.16 3.46 -11.58
C SER A 325 14.06 4.44 -11.99
N HIS A 326 14.44 5.55 -12.62
CA HIS A 326 13.51 6.58 -13.09
C HIS A 326 12.54 6.03 -14.15
N LEU A 327 12.99 5.11 -15.02
CA LEU A 327 12.11 4.51 -16.03
C LEU A 327 11.00 3.68 -15.39
N GLY A 328 11.33 2.94 -14.33
CA GLY A 328 10.34 2.22 -13.53
C GLY A 328 9.34 3.15 -12.85
N SER A 329 9.81 4.28 -12.31
CA SER A 329 8.95 5.33 -11.73
C SER A 329 7.97 5.92 -12.75
N PHE A 330 8.41 6.19 -13.99
CA PHE A 330 7.52 6.67 -15.06
C PHE A 330 6.48 5.63 -15.48
N VAL A 331 6.86 4.35 -15.58
CA VAL A 331 5.91 3.26 -15.90
C VAL A 331 4.82 3.17 -14.83
N LEU A 332 5.18 3.24 -13.54
CA LEU A 332 4.21 3.24 -12.46
C LEU A 332 3.27 4.44 -12.49
N SER A 333 3.80 5.63 -12.75
CA SER A 333 3.01 6.87 -12.74
C SER A 333 2.00 6.91 -13.89
N HIS A 334 2.40 6.46 -15.08
CA HIS A 334 1.46 6.28 -16.20
C HIS A 334 0.40 5.20 -15.92
N SER A 335 0.79 4.10 -15.28
CA SER A 335 -0.16 3.04 -14.88
C SER A 335 -1.22 3.57 -13.92
N LYS A 336 -0.82 4.36 -12.90
CA LYS A 336 -1.75 5.04 -11.99
C LYS A 336 -2.69 5.98 -12.74
N LYS A 337 -2.15 6.82 -13.62
CA LYS A 337 -2.94 7.77 -14.44
C LYS A 337 -4.02 7.04 -15.25
N ILE A 338 -3.64 5.98 -15.98
CA ILE A 338 -4.59 5.19 -16.78
C ILE A 338 -5.67 4.57 -15.89
N ALA A 339 -5.29 4.00 -14.74
CA ALA A 339 -6.24 3.42 -13.80
C ALA A 339 -7.22 4.46 -13.22
N CYS A 340 -6.80 5.72 -13.06
CA CYS A 340 -7.63 6.82 -12.57
C CYS A 340 -8.52 7.45 -13.67
N GLN A 341 -8.17 7.26 -14.95
CA GLN A 341 -8.89 7.82 -16.11
C GLN A 341 -9.81 6.82 -16.80
N ALA A 342 -9.57 5.51 -16.66
CA ALA A 342 -10.41 4.44 -17.20
C ALA A 342 -11.67 4.19 -16.35
N ARG A 343 -12.04 5.15 -15.50
CA ARG A 343 -13.22 5.22 -14.63
C ARG A 343 -13.74 6.65 -14.67
#